data_AF-A0A644ZQQ7-F1
#
_entry.id   AF-A0A644ZQQ7-F1
#
_cell.length_a   1.000
_cell.length_b   1.000
_cell.length_c   1.000
_cell.angle_alpha   90.00
_cell.angle_beta   90.00
_cell.angle_gamma   90.00
#
_symmetry.space_group_name_H-M   'P 1'
#
loop_
_entity.id
_entity.type
_entity.pdbx_description
1 polymer ?
#
loop_
_entity_poly.entity_id
_entity_poly.type
_entity_poly.pdbx_seq_one_letter_code
_entity_poly.pdbx_strand_id
1 'polypeptide(L)'
;MAVDNARLEKLLAYCHEDPLVTVDSQTLQTMRDLYEAAVGDLTEAGVSEPDEGTPRRAQYDLLVNAIVLDGLDNRGTQVKEQAFTDNPAFRRRLNQLKLTEPAES
;
A
#
# COMPACT_ATOMS: atom_id res chain seq x y z
N MET A 1 -8.01 2.32 -9.81
CA MET A 1 -9.00 1.24 -9.56
C MET A 1 -9.63 1.51 -8.20
N ALA A 2 -10.95 1.57 -8.09
CA ALA A 2 -11.59 1.94 -6.83
C ALA A 2 -11.40 0.84 -5.77
N VAL A 3 -10.89 1.20 -4.59
CA VAL A 3 -10.78 0.28 -3.45
C VAL A 3 -12.17 -0.09 -2.94
N ASP A 4 -12.43 -1.40 -2.81
CA ASP A 4 -13.66 -1.88 -2.20
C ASP A 4 -13.61 -1.76 -0.67
N ASN A 5 -14.79 -1.84 -0.02
CA ASN A 5 -14.88 -1.67 1.42
C ASN A 5 -14.13 -2.76 2.21
N ALA A 6 -14.09 -4.01 1.72
CA ALA A 6 -13.39 -5.09 2.42
C ALA A 6 -11.86 -4.90 2.34
N ARG A 7 -11.35 -4.38 1.22
CA ARG A 7 -9.94 -3.99 1.10
C ARG A 7 -9.60 -2.80 1.98
N LEU A 8 -10.50 -1.82 2.09
CA LEU A 8 -10.35 -0.67 2.97
C LEU A 8 -10.33 -1.07 4.45
N GLU A 9 -11.19 -1.99 4.89
CA GLU A 9 -11.16 -2.53 6.26
C GLU A 9 -9.83 -3.21 6.59
N LYS A 10 -9.28 -3.99 5.65
CA LYS A 10 -7.95 -4.61 5.82
C LYS A 10 -6.82 -3.57 5.87
N LEU A 11 -6.92 -2.49 5.10
CA LEU A 11 -5.98 -1.37 5.14
C LEU A 11 -6.06 -0.64 6.47
N LEU A 12 -7.27 -0.36 6.95
CA LEU A 12 -7.49 0.24 8.26
C LEU A 12 -6.89 -0.61 9.37
N ALA A 13 -7.15 -1.92 9.37
CA ALA A 13 -6.57 -2.85 10.33
C ALA A 13 -5.03 -2.93 10.26
N TYR A 14 -4.44 -2.64 9.09
CA TYR A 14 -2.99 -2.59 8.93
C TYR A 14 -2.39 -1.25 9.39
N CYS A 15 -3.04 -0.14 9.03
CA CYS A 15 -2.55 1.21 9.30
C CYS A 15 -2.87 1.72 10.71
N HIS A 16 -3.91 1.19 11.36
CA HIS A 16 -4.30 1.55 12.72
C HIS A 16 -4.11 0.35 13.65
N GLU A 17 -3.22 0.49 14.63
CA GLU A 17 -3.04 -0.51 15.70
C GLU A 17 -4.17 -0.46 16.74
N ASP A 18 -4.95 0.63 16.80
CA ASP A 18 -6.02 0.83 17.79
C ASP A 18 -7.43 0.66 17.18
N PRO A 19 -8.17 -0.42 17.53
CA PRO A 19 -9.52 -0.67 17.04
C PRO A 19 -10.59 0.28 17.60
N LEU A 20 -10.24 1.16 18.55
CA LEU A 20 -11.16 2.12 19.16
C LEU A 20 -11.15 3.50 18.48
N VAL A 21 -10.20 3.74 17.56
CA VAL A 21 -10.12 5.02 16.84
C VAL A 21 -11.11 5.02 15.68
N THR A 22 -12.17 5.82 15.81
CA THR A 22 -13.05 6.12 14.68
C THR A 22 -12.30 6.99 13.68
N VAL A 23 -12.00 6.43 12.50
CA VAL A 23 -11.39 7.16 11.39
C VAL A 23 -12.44 8.08 10.75
N ASP A 24 -12.11 9.36 10.60
CA ASP A 24 -13.01 10.35 10.04
C ASP A 24 -13.15 10.20 8.51
N SER A 25 -14.22 10.78 7.95
CA SER A 25 -14.50 10.65 6.52
C SER A 25 -13.39 11.22 5.63
N GLN A 26 -12.65 12.22 6.12
CA GLN A 26 -11.52 12.79 5.40
C GLN A 26 -10.34 11.82 5.36
N THR A 27 -9.95 11.21 6.48
CA THR A 27 -8.88 10.20 6.49
C THR A 27 -9.27 8.99 5.65
N LEU A 28 -10.53 8.54 5.70
CA LEU A 28 -11.02 7.47 4.83
C LEU A 28 -10.86 7.83 3.35
N GLN A 29 -11.17 9.07 2.95
CA GLN A 29 -10.97 9.52 1.57
C GLN A 29 -9.48 9.55 1.20
N THR A 30 -8.63 10.09 2.07
CA THR A 30 -7.17 10.10 1.85
C THR A 30 -6.61 8.69 1.68
N MET A 31 -7.07 7.72 2.48
CA MET A 31 -6.64 6.32 2.32
C MET A 31 -7.06 5.72 0.97
N ARG A 32 -8.24 6.10 0.44
CA ARG A 32 -8.66 5.68 -0.91
C ARG A 32 -7.75 6.26 -1.98
N ASP A 33 -7.45 7.56 -1.89
CA ASP A 33 -6.61 8.25 -2.87
C ASP A 33 -5.17 7.69 -2.84
N LEU A 34 -4.62 7.46 -1.65
CA LEU A 34 -3.31 6.83 -1.47
C LEU A 34 -3.27 5.39 -1.98
N TYR A 35 -4.34 4.62 -1.79
CA TYR A 35 -4.43 3.28 -2.34
C TYR A 35 -4.39 3.29 -3.86
N GLU A 36 -5.18 4.18 -4.49
CA GLU A 36 -5.21 4.30 -5.95
C GLU A 36 -3.84 4.72 -6.50
N ALA A 37 -3.17 5.68 -5.84
CA ALA A 37 -1.80 6.07 -6.17
C ALA A 37 -0.83 4.90 -6.04
N ALA A 38 -0.86 4.16 -4.93
CA ALA A 38 0.03 3.02 -4.70
C ALA A 38 -0.14 1.90 -5.75
N VAL A 39 -1.38 1.59 -6.14
CA VAL A 39 -1.67 0.62 -7.21
C VAL A 39 -1.15 1.13 -8.56
N GLY A 40 -1.34 2.43 -8.84
CA GLY A 40 -0.81 3.08 -10.04
C GLY A 40 0.70 3.01 -10.12
N ASP A 41 1.40 3.38 -9.06
CA ASP A 41 2.86 3.34 -8.95
C ASP A 41 3.41 1.92 -9.20
N LEU A 42 2.76 0.89 -8.65
CA LEU A 42 3.17 -0.51 -8.86
C LEU A 42 2.94 -0.94 -10.31
N THR A 43 1.82 -0.51 -10.91
CA THR A 43 1.50 -0.81 -12.31
C THR A 43 2.54 -0.16 -13.25
N GLU A 44 2.85 1.12 -13.05
CA GLU A 44 3.89 1.84 -13.78
C GLU A 44 5.29 1.24 -13.55
N ALA A 45 5.51 0.65 -12.38
CA ALA A 45 6.73 -0.09 -12.05
C ALA A 45 6.81 -1.48 -12.71
N GLY A 46 5.79 -1.91 -13.45
CA GLY A 46 5.71 -3.21 -14.12
C GLY A 46 5.24 -4.35 -13.22
N VAL A 47 4.42 -4.04 -12.20
CA VAL A 47 3.82 -5.03 -11.31
C VAL A 47 2.30 -4.89 -11.38
N SER A 48 1.66 -5.82 -12.10
CA SER A 48 0.20 -5.87 -12.21
C SER A 48 -0.42 -6.47 -10.94
N GLU A 49 -1.69 -6.16 -10.72
CA GLU A 49 -2.45 -6.76 -9.61
C GLU A 49 -2.57 -8.29 -9.79
N PRO A 50 -2.07 -9.11 -8.85
CA PRO A 50 -2.13 -10.57 -8.98
C PRO A 50 -3.53 -11.14 -8.67
N ASP A 51 -3.79 -12.35 -9.15
CA ASP A 51 -5.01 -13.11 -8.85
C ASP A 51 -5.24 -13.30 -7.34
N GLU A 52 -6.49 -13.14 -6.92
CA GLU A 52 -6.90 -13.36 -5.53
C GLU A 52 -6.58 -14.78 -5.04
N GLY A 53 -6.27 -14.90 -3.75
CA GLY A 53 -5.92 -16.18 -3.13
C GLY A 53 -4.51 -16.69 -3.44
N THR A 54 -3.72 -15.98 -4.25
CA THR A 54 -2.33 -16.35 -4.52
C THR A 54 -1.37 -15.80 -3.46
N PRO A 55 -0.24 -16.48 -3.19
CA PRO A 55 0.84 -15.91 -2.36
C PRO A 55 1.41 -14.61 -2.93
N ARG A 56 1.35 -14.44 -4.26
CA ARG A 56 1.76 -13.22 -4.97
C ARG A 56 0.84 -12.05 -4.60
N ARG A 57 -0.48 -12.28 -4.57
CA ARG A 57 -1.46 -11.29 -4.12
C ARG A 57 -1.21 -10.84 -2.68
N ALA A 58 -0.94 -11.76 -1.76
CA ALA A 58 -0.61 -11.40 -0.38
C ALA A 58 0.64 -10.50 -0.29
N GLN A 59 1.67 -10.75 -1.11
CA GLN A 59 2.86 -9.91 -1.17
C GLN A 59 2.56 -8.53 -1.76
N TYR A 60 1.77 -8.49 -2.83
CA TYR A 60 1.30 -7.25 -3.45
C TYR A 60 0.50 -6.40 -2.44
N ASP A 61 -0.47 -7.00 -1.76
CA ASP A 61 -1.31 -6.32 -0.77
C ASP A 61 -0.48 -5.73 0.39
N LEU A 62 0.51 -6.47 0.88
CA LEU A 62 1.42 -5.96 1.92
C LEU A 62 2.31 -4.81 1.41
N LEU A 63 2.68 -4.81 0.14
CA LEU A 63 3.46 -3.72 -0.45
C LEU A 63 2.60 -2.46 -0.56
N VAL A 64 1.39 -2.59 -1.08
CA VAL A 64 0.40 -1.49 -1.13
C VAL A 64 0.12 -0.95 0.26
N ASN A 65 -0.12 -1.82 1.25
CA ASN A 65 -0.35 -1.41 2.63
C ASN A 65 0.82 -0.58 3.20
N ALA A 66 2.06 -0.94 2.88
CA ALA A 66 3.24 -0.20 3.32
C ALA A 66 3.33 1.19 2.67
N ILE A 67 3.01 1.32 1.37
CA ILE A 67 2.97 2.62 0.67
C ILE A 67 1.88 3.52 1.27
N VAL A 68 0.69 2.96 1.50
CA VAL A 68 -0.43 3.73 2.06
C VAL A 68 -0.12 4.17 3.49
N LEU A 69 0.46 3.30 4.33
CA LEU A 69 0.87 3.67 5.69
C LEU A 69 1.91 4.80 5.67
N ASP A 70 2.93 4.70 4.82
CA ASP A 70 3.95 5.75 4.70
C ASP A 70 3.34 7.09 4.24
N GLY A 71 2.46 7.08 3.23
CA GLY A 71 1.74 8.28 2.80
C GLY A 71 0.81 8.85 3.88
N LEU A 72 0.21 7.99 4.70
CA LEU A 72 -0.67 8.37 5.79
C LEU A 72 0.12 8.99 6.96
N ASP A 73 1.26 8.43 7.33
CA ASP A 73 2.14 8.97 8.38
C ASP A 73 2.77 10.30 7.97
N ASN A 74 3.11 10.44 6.68
CA ASN A 74 3.73 11.65 6.13
C ASN A 74 2.75 12.74 5.67
N ARG A 75 1.43 12.59 5.93
CA ARG A 75 0.39 13.55 5.51
C ARG A 75 0.46 14.92 6.22
N GLY A 76 1.19 15.00 7.34
CA GLY A 76 1.39 16.22 8.13
C GLY A 76 2.56 17.09 7.66
N THR A 77 2.81 18.21 8.34
CA THR A 77 4.04 18.99 8.12
C THR A 77 5.23 18.12 8.53
N GLN A 78 6.11 17.83 7.57
CA GLN A 78 7.32 17.02 7.77
C GLN A 78 8.04 17.45 9.05
N VAL A 79 8.04 16.59 10.07
CA VAL A 79 8.85 16.82 11.26
C VAL A 79 10.29 16.56 10.84
N LYS A 80 11.13 17.60 10.87
CA LYS A 80 12.54 17.60 10.44
C LYS A 80 13.42 16.45 10.98
N GLU A 81 12.93 15.69 11.95
CA GLU A 81 13.63 14.57 12.59
C GLU A 81 13.34 13.19 11.97
N GLN A 82 12.38 13.06 11.04
CA GLN A 82 12.09 11.80 10.38
C GLN A 82 13.10 11.57 9.24
N ALA A 83 14.17 10.82 9.54
CA ALA A 83 15.11 10.38 8.52
C ALA A 83 14.42 9.35 7.61
N PHE A 84 14.21 9.70 6.34
CA PHE A 84 13.76 8.76 5.31
C PHE A 84 14.85 7.70 5.08
N THR A 85 14.79 6.63 5.86
CA THR A 85 15.62 5.47 5.65
C THR A 85 14.93 4.59 4.62
N ASP A 86 15.63 4.36 3.51
CA ASP A 86 15.18 3.44 2.48
C ASP A 86 14.85 2.08 3.10
N ASN A 87 13.66 1.54 2.84
CA ASN A 87 13.23 0.26 3.40
C ASN A 87 13.75 -0.89 2.53
N PRO A 88 14.81 -1.63 2.93
CA PRO A 88 15.39 -2.69 2.11
C PRO A 88 14.43 -3.86 1.91
N ALA A 89 13.52 -4.11 2.86
CA ALA A 89 12.50 -5.15 2.74
C ALA A 89 11.45 -4.77 1.68
N PHE A 90 11.07 -3.49 1.63
CA PHE A 90 10.20 -2.95 0.58
C PHE A 90 10.82 -3.14 -0.80
N ARG A 91 12.08 -2.69 -0.99
CA ARG A 91 12.79 -2.87 -2.26
C ARG A 91 12.92 -4.32 -2.68
N ARG A 92 13.27 -5.21 -1.73
CA ARG A 92 13.38 -6.64 -2.02
C ARG A 92 12.06 -7.24 -2.48
N ARG A 93 10.94 -6.87 -1.85
CA ARG A 93 9.61 -7.34 -2.22
C ARG A 93 9.16 -6.80 -3.59
N LEU A 94 9.40 -5.52 -3.86
CA LEU A 94 9.13 -4.92 -5.17
C LEU A 94 9.94 -5.62 -6.28
N ASN A 95 11.24 -5.82 -6.08
CA ASN A 95 12.08 -6.53 -7.03
C ASN A 95 11.63 -7.98 -7.26
N GLN A 96 11.26 -8.69 -6.19
CA GLN A 96 10.73 -10.05 -6.30
C GLN A 96 9.46 -10.08 -7.15
N LEU A 97 8.53 -9.13 -6.94
CA LEU A 97 7.32 -9.01 -7.73
C LEU A 97 7.65 -8.78 -9.20
N LYS A 98 8.48 -7.78 -9.53
CA LYS A 98 8.92 -7.53 -10.91
C LYS A 98 9.52 -8.77 -11.59
N LEU A 99 10.37 -9.52 -10.88
CA LEU A 99 11.02 -10.72 -11.43
C LEU A 99 10.07 -11.90 -11.66
N THR A 100 8.95 -11.92 -10.96
CA THR A 100 7.97 -13.01 -11.03
C THR A 100 6.67 -12.57 -11.69
N GLU A 101 6.66 -11.39 -12.32
CA GLU A 101 5.57 -10.93 -13.16
C GLU A 101 5.41 -11.94 -14.30
N PRO A 102 4.18 -12.43 -14.55
CA PRO A 102 3.96 -13.32 -15.68
C PRO A 102 4.36 -12.58 -16.96
N ALA A 103 5.23 -13.20 -17.77
CA ALA A 103 5.56 -12.64 -19.07
C ALA A 103 4.27 -12.48 -19.86
N GLU A 104 3.95 -11.24 -20.22
CA GLU A 104 2.82 -10.93 -21.10
C GLU A 104 2.94 -11.86 -22.32
N SER A 105 2.00 -12.80 -22.44
CA SER A 105 1.95 -13.78 -23.53
C SER A 105 1.13 -13.24 -24.69
#